data_AF-A0A552UIX3-F1
#
_entry.id   AF-A0A552UIX3-F1
#
_cell.length_a   1.000
_cell.length_b   1.000
_cell.length_c   1.000
_cell.angle_alpha   90.00
_cell.angle_beta   90.00
_cell.angle_gamma   90.00
#
_symmetry.space_group_name_H-M   'P 1'
#
loop_
_entity.id
_entity.type
_entity.pdbx_description
1 polymer ?
#
loop_
_entity_poly.entity_id
_entity_poly.type
_entity_poly.pdbx_seq_one_letter_code
_entity_poly.pdbx_strand_id
1 'polypeptide(L)' 'MDRETSLLIFAVALVLTVSAMLGDRARRRAPLAAHALVPWHALLFVGLTGMIFMGVHLLAMG' A
#
# COMPACT_ATOMS: atom_id res chain seq x y z
N MET A 1 6.98 14.15 13.07
CA MET A 1 7.41 12.74 12.93
C MET A 1 8.86 12.77 12.52
N ASP A 2 9.68 11.85 13.00
CA ASP A 2 11.08 11.78 12.60
C ASP A 2 11.24 11.06 11.24
N ARG A 3 12.44 11.15 10.68
CA ARG A 3 12.77 10.57 9.36
C ARG A 3 12.65 9.04 9.34
N GLU A 4 13.04 8.37 10.42
CA GLU A 4 13.02 6.90 10.51
C GLU A 4 11.58 6.39 10.50
N THR A 5 10.71 6.97 11.33
CA THR A 5 9.28 6.65 11.34
C THR A 5 8.63 6.89 9.96
N SER A 6 9.03 7.96 9.27
CA SER A 6 8.53 8.28 7.92
C SER A 6 8.96 7.26 6.87
N LEU A 7 10.20 6.79 6.94
CA LEU A 7 10.71 5.72 6.07
C LEU A 7 10.01 4.39 6.34
N LEU A 8 9.75 4.05 7.61
CA LEU A 8 9.01 2.85 7.99
C LEU A 8 7.59 2.87 7.44
N ILE A 9 6.87 3.98 7.60
CA ILE A 9 5.50 4.11 7.06
C ILE A 9 5.51 4.04 5.53
N PHE A 10 6.49 4.66 4.87
CA PHE A 10 6.65 4.54 3.41
C PHE A 10 6.88 3.09 2.97
N ALA A 11 7.75 2.35 3.67
CA ALA A 11 8.02 0.94 3.38
C ALA A 11 6.78 0.06 3.58
N VAL A 12 6.02 0.28 4.66
CA VAL A 12 4.74 -0.42 4.91
C VAL A 12 3.74 -0.10 3.79
N ALA A 13 3.62 1.15 3.38
CA ALA A 13 2.73 1.57 2.31
C ALA A 13 3.11 0.93 0.95
N LEU A 14 4.42 0.79 0.68
CA LEU A 14 4.93 0.06 -0.48
C LEU A 14 4.55 -1.42 -0.44
N VAL A 15 4.79 -2.10 0.68
CA VAL A 15 4.44 -3.52 0.87
C VAL A 15 2.94 -3.73 0.71
N LEU A 16 2.12 -2.84 1.27
CA LEU A 16 0.67 -2.88 1.14
C LEU A 16 0.24 -2.74 -0.32
N THR A 17 0.83 -1.79 -1.05
CA THR A 17 0.55 -1.57 -2.47
C THR A 17 0.87 -2.81 -3.31
N VAL A 18 2.06 -3.39 -3.13
CA VAL A 18 2.48 -4.60 -3.86
C VAL A 18 1.57 -5.78 -3.52
N SER A 19 1.26 -5.98 -2.24
CA SER A 19 0.37 -7.04 -1.77
C SER A 19 -1.02 -6.88 -2.36
N ALA A 20 -1.54 -5.66 -2.42
CA ALA A 20 -2.86 -5.39 -2.98
C ALA A 20 -2.90 -5.58 -4.51
N MET A 21 -1.83 -5.24 -5.24
CA MET A 21 -1.70 -5.55 -6.67
C MET A 21 -1.70 -7.06 -6.92
N LEU A 22 -0.96 -7.82 -6.11
CA LEU A 22 -0.90 -9.28 -6.21
C LEU A 22 -2.25 -9.92 -5.83
N GLY A 23 -2.89 -9.42 -4.77
CA GLY A 23 -4.22 -9.85 -4.33
C GLY A 23 -5.30 -9.60 -5.38
N ASP A 24 -5.29 -8.44 -6.04
CA ASP A 24 -6.21 -8.14 -7.14
C ASP A 24 -6.02 -9.10 -8.32
N ARG A 25 -4.76 -9.38 -8.70
CA ARG A 25 -4.44 -10.37 -9.74
C ARG A 25 -4.90 -11.78 -9.34
N ALA A 26 -4.70 -12.16 -8.08
CA ALA A 26 -5.15 -13.45 -7.56
C ALA A 26 -6.68 -13.54 -7.52
N ARG A 27 -7.40 -12.46 -7.17
CA ARG A 27 -8.87 -12.38 -7.23
C ARG A 27 -9.39 -12.68 -8.63
N ARG A 28 -8.76 -12.09 -9.65
CA ARG A 28 -9.17 -12.29 -11.06
C ARG A 28 -8.99 -13.75 -11.53
N ARG A 29 -8.04 -14.48 -10.95
CA ARG A 29 -7.80 -15.90 -11.27
C ARG A 29 -8.72 -16.86 -10.52
N ALA A 30 -9.15 -16.50 -9.30
CA ALA A 30 -9.97 -17.32 -8.44
C ALA A 30 -11.07 -16.47 -7.76
N PRO A 31 -12.13 -16.09 -8.48
CA PRO A 31 -13.14 -15.14 -7.98
C PRO A 31 -14.01 -15.69 -6.84
N LEU A 32 -14.06 -17.01 -6.65
CA LEU A 32 -14.87 -17.67 -5.61
C LEU A 32 -14.09 -17.95 -4.31
N ALA A 33 -12.79 -17.66 -4.27
CA ALA A 33 -11.97 -17.91 -3.10
C ALA A 33 -12.11 -16.80 -2.04
N ALA A 34 -11.82 -17.12 -0.77
CA ALA A 34 -12.01 -16.20 0.35
C ALA A 34 -11.25 -14.86 0.19
N HIS A 35 -10.10 -14.87 -0.48
CA HIS A 35 -9.31 -13.66 -0.75
C HIS A 35 -10.01 -12.70 -1.72
N ALA A 36 -11.07 -13.12 -2.43
CA ALA A 36 -11.86 -12.22 -3.27
C ALA A 36 -12.66 -11.18 -2.48
N LEU A 37 -12.96 -11.46 -1.21
CA LEU A 37 -13.70 -10.56 -0.30
C LEU A 37 -12.84 -9.42 0.25
N VAL A 38 -11.52 -9.53 0.12
CA VAL A 38 -10.59 -8.49 0.58
C VAL A 38 -10.76 -7.25 -0.31
N PRO A 39 -10.86 -6.04 0.27
CA PRO A 39 -11.07 -4.80 -0.49
C PRO A 39 -9.75 -4.33 -1.14
N TRP A 40 -9.23 -5.10 -2.11
CA TRP A 40 -7.93 -4.87 -2.75
C TRP A 40 -7.76 -3.45 -3.31
N HIS A 41 -8.82 -2.84 -3.86
CA HIS A 41 -8.77 -1.46 -4.35
C HIS A 41 -8.62 -0.43 -3.23
N ALA A 42 -9.27 -0.64 -2.08
CA ALA A 42 -9.09 0.23 -0.92
C ALA A 42 -7.67 0.11 -0.36
N LEU A 43 -7.12 -1.11 -0.32
CA LEU A 43 -5.72 -1.33 0.08
C LEU A 43 -4.72 -0.67 -0.88
N LEU A 44 -4.97 -0.74 -2.19
CA LEU A 44 -4.19 -0.01 -3.19
C LEU A 44 -4.25 1.50 -2.96
N PHE A 45 -5.44 2.05 -2.73
CA PHE A 45 -5.61 3.48 -2.46
C PHE A 45 -4.85 3.92 -1.22
N VAL A 46 -4.98 3.19 -0.11
CA VAL A 46 -4.28 3.49 1.15
C VAL A 46 -2.77 3.40 0.96
N GLY A 47 -2.28 2.35 0.28
CA GLY A 47 -0.85 2.18 -0.01
C GLY A 47 -0.28 3.33 -0.84
N LEU A 48 -0.93 3.67 -1.96
CA LEU A 48 -0.50 4.77 -2.83
C LEU A 48 -0.54 6.13 -2.12
N THR A 49 -1.62 6.40 -1.39
CA THR A 49 -1.78 7.65 -0.63
C THR A 49 -0.70 7.76 0.45
N GLY A 50 -0.47 6.68 1.21
CA GLY A 50 0.58 6.63 2.22
C GLY A 50 1.97 6.87 1.63
N MET A 51 2.28 6.27 0.48
CA MET A 51 3.55 6.51 -0.22
C MET A 51 3.70 7.97 -0.66
N ILE A 52 2.66 8.58 -1.24
CA ILE A 52 2.71 9.98 -1.67
C ILE A 52 2.91 10.91 -0.47
N PHE A 53 2.10 10.75 0.58
CA PHE A 53 2.20 11.58 1.78
C PHE A 53 3.56 11.47 2.45
N MET A 54 4.07 10.24 2.64
CA MET A 54 5.38 10.05 3.27
C MET A 54 6.53 10.48 2.36
N GLY A 55 6.41 10.30 1.05
CA GLY A 55 7.37 10.80 0.08
C GLY A 55 7.49 12.32 0.15
N VAL A 56 6.36 13.04 0.12
CA VAL A 56 6.34 14.50 0.28
C VAL A 56 6.89 14.92 1.63
N HIS A 57 6.53 14.22 2.70
CA HIS A 57 7.03 14.52 4.04
C HIS A 57 8.55 14.35 4.14
N LEU A 58 9.11 13.28 3.58
CA LEU A 58 10.55 13.02 3.54
C LEU A 58 11.28 14.06 2.68
N LEU A 59 10.71 14.49 1.56
CA LEU A 59 11.27 15.56 0.73
C LEU A 59 11.29 16.91 1.46
N ALA A 60 10.27 17.21 2.25
CA ALA A 60 10.21 18.43 3.06
C ALA A 60 11.19 18.44 4.25
N MET A 61 11.76 17.29 4.59
CA MET A 61 12.78 17.13 5.65
C MET A 61 14.21 17.12 5.12
N GLY A 62 14.40 17.03 3.80
CA GLY A 62 15.71 17.05 3.14
C GLY A 62 16.19 18.48 2.91
#